data_AF-A0A951KGZ3-F1
#
_entry.id   AF-A0A951KGZ3-F1
#
_cell.length_a   1.000
_cell.length_b   1.000
_cell.length_c   1.000
_cell.angle_alpha   90.00
_cell.angle_beta   90.00
_cell.angle_gamma   90.00
#
_symmetry.space_group_name_H-M   'P 1'
#
loop_
_entity.id
_entity.type
_entity.pdbx_description
1 polymer ?
#
loop_
_entity_poly.entity_id
_entity_poly.type
_entity_poly.pdbx_seq_one_letter_code
_entity_poly.pdbx_strand_id
1 'polypeptide(L)'
;MKVYSIWRLMMVLLLGALAIPAGSAFAQERGANLVVEGLTVVTVNGERLPASQQRDTVVLVGSGFAANELVGLWVTLPDGSVIGLDDNDLRADNGGVFGIELGLGAGLPTGKHFFSV
;
A
#
# COMPACT_ATOMS: atom_id res chain seq x y z
N MET A 1 26.76 -58.70 6.27
CA MET A 1 28.07 -58.15 5.86
C MET A 1 28.04 -57.95 4.34
N LYS A 2 28.46 -56.76 3.85
CA LYS A 2 28.42 -56.19 2.46
C LYS A 2 27.12 -55.47 2.08
N VAL A 3 27.06 -54.26 1.51
CA VAL A 3 27.98 -53.11 1.22
C VAL A 3 27.05 -51.89 1.00
N TYR A 4 27.44 -50.68 1.45
CA TYR A 4 26.69 -49.42 1.31
C TYR A 4 26.73 -48.83 -0.12
N SER A 5 25.66 -48.15 -0.57
CA SER A 5 25.70 -47.25 -1.74
C SER A 5 25.32 -45.82 -1.37
N ILE A 6 26.33 -44.96 -1.42
CA ILE A 6 26.36 -43.51 -1.13
C ILE A 6 25.81 -42.68 -2.30
N TRP A 7 25.07 -43.30 -3.23
CA TRP A 7 24.52 -42.60 -4.37
C TRP A 7 23.09 -42.13 -4.09
N ARG A 8 22.89 -40.81 -4.22
CA ARG A 8 21.62 -40.04 -4.20
C ARG A 8 21.25 -39.34 -2.89
N LEU A 9 22.25 -38.90 -2.12
CA LEU A 9 22.16 -37.72 -1.26
C LEU A 9 21.96 -36.40 -2.06
N MET A 10 21.49 -36.46 -3.31
CA MET A 10 21.47 -35.36 -4.29
C MET A 10 20.22 -35.41 -5.19
N MET A 11 19.06 -35.79 -4.67
CA MET A 11 17.79 -35.60 -5.38
C MET A 11 16.65 -35.63 -4.37
N VAL A 12 15.74 -34.67 -4.46
CA VAL A 12 14.57 -34.49 -3.58
C VAL A 12 14.87 -33.73 -2.28
N LEU A 13 15.69 -32.69 -2.40
CA LEU A 13 15.49 -31.40 -1.72
C LEU A 13 14.34 -30.61 -2.41
N LEU A 14 13.34 -31.33 -2.92
CA LEU A 14 12.34 -30.83 -3.86
C LEU A 14 10.99 -31.42 -3.46
N LEU A 15 9.96 -30.58 -3.35
CA LEU A 15 8.54 -30.93 -3.19
C LEU A 15 8.02 -31.18 -1.77
N GLY A 16 8.46 -30.35 -0.81
CA GLY A 16 7.77 -30.22 0.48
C GLY A 16 7.56 -28.78 0.94
N ALA A 17 7.82 -27.79 0.08
CA ALA A 17 7.47 -26.41 0.36
C ALA A 17 5.97 -26.25 0.17
N LEU A 18 5.26 -26.36 1.28
CA LEU A 18 3.90 -25.90 1.52
C LEU A 18 3.62 -24.69 0.61
N ALA A 19 2.75 -24.87 -0.38
CA ALA A 19 2.25 -23.77 -1.18
C ALA A 19 1.46 -22.85 -0.25
N ILE A 20 2.13 -21.83 0.29
CA ILE A 20 1.45 -20.65 0.81
C ILE A 20 0.95 -19.97 -0.47
N PRO A 21 -0.37 -19.89 -0.74
CA PRO A 21 -0.84 -18.87 -1.66
C PRO A 21 -0.65 -17.54 -0.92
N ALA A 22 0.58 -17.05 -0.89
CA ALA A 22 0.80 -15.64 -0.67
C ALA A 22 0.23 -15.00 -1.94
N GLY A 23 -1.06 -14.68 -1.92
CA GLY A 23 -1.65 -13.73 -2.84
C GLY A 23 -0.95 -12.41 -2.58
N SER A 24 0.26 -12.29 -3.11
CA SER A 24 0.93 -11.01 -3.26
C SER A 24 0.10 -10.24 -4.27
N ALA A 25 -0.84 -9.44 -3.78
CA ALA A 25 -1.39 -8.35 -4.56
C ALA A 25 -0.22 -7.37 -4.76
N PHE A 26 0.53 -7.58 -5.84
CA PHE A 26 1.43 -6.56 -6.33
C PHE A 26 0.54 -5.55 -7.04
N ALA A 27 0.39 -4.36 -6.47
CA ALA A 27 -0.06 -3.21 -7.25
C ALA A 27 0.91 -3.11 -8.43
N GLN A 28 0.42 -3.31 -9.64
CA GLN A 28 1.27 -3.21 -10.81
C GLN A 28 1.42 -1.71 -11.08
N GLU A 29 2.56 -1.09 -10.75
CA GLU A 29 2.85 0.34 -10.97
C GLU A 29 2.80 0.70 -12.48
N ARG A 30 1.62 0.70 -13.09
CA ARG A 30 1.38 1.07 -14.48
C ARG A 30 1.15 2.58 -14.61
N GLY A 31 1.96 3.39 -13.93
CA GLY A 31 1.75 4.84 -13.87
C GLY A 31 0.51 5.24 -13.07
N ALA A 32 0.20 4.49 -12.01
CA ALA A 32 -0.85 4.85 -11.08
C ALA A 32 -0.55 6.21 -10.42
N ASN A 33 -1.58 7.02 -10.23
CA ASN A 33 -1.49 8.34 -9.63
C ASN A 33 -2.36 8.42 -8.39
N LEU A 34 -1.83 9.02 -7.33
CA LEU A 34 -2.53 9.26 -6.08
C LEU A 34 -2.61 10.77 -5.83
N VAL A 35 -3.82 11.26 -5.64
CA VAL A 35 -4.11 12.66 -5.35
C VAL A 35 -4.78 12.78 -3.99
N VAL A 36 -4.32 13.77 -3.23
CA VAL A 36 -4.95 14.17 -1.97
C VAL A 36 -5.72 15.46 -2.21
N GLU A 37 -7.03 15.41 -2.04
CA GLU A 37 -7.88 16.58 -2.09
C GLU A 37 -8.01 17.15 -0.67
N GLY A 38 -7.16 18.14 -0.37
CA GLY A 38 -7.21 18.91 0.86
C GLY A 38 -8.10 20.14 0.72
N LEU A 39 -8.64 20.62 1.86
CA LEU A 39 -9.47 21.83 1.89
C LEU A 39 -8.66 23.13 1.70
N THR A 40 -7.35 23.08 1.92
CA THR A 40 -6.46 24.23 1.76
C THR A 40 -5.09 23.82 1.21
N VAL A 41 -4.21 24.81 0.99
CA VAL A 41 -2.86 24.63 0.46
C VAL A 41 -1.87 25.38 1.34
N VAL A 42 -0.78 24.71 1.72
CA VAL A 42 0.34 25.30 2.47
C VAL A 42 1.61 25.21 1.64
N THR A 43 2.47 26.23 1.73
CA THR A 43 3.78 26.21 1.09
C THR A 43 4.82 25.68 2.08
N VAL A 44 5.45 24.55 1.75
CA VAL A 44 6.55 23.94 2.53
C VAL A 44 7.79 23.95 1.65
N ASN A 45 8.85 24.66 2.04
CA ASN A 45 10.10 24.77 1.26
C ASN A 45 9.89 25.21 -0.21
N GLY A 46 8.88 26.04 -0.47
CA GLY A 46 8.53 26.51 -1.82
C GLY A 46 7.58 25.57 -2.60
N GLU A 47 7.29 24.38 -2.07
CA GLU A 47 6.33 23.43 -2.64
C GLU A 47 4.92 23.71 -2.10
N ARG A 48 3.93 23.83 -2.99
CA ARG A 48 2.52 23.97 -2.61
C ARG A 48 1.93 22.59 -2.36
N LEU A 49 1.64 22.28 -1.10
CA LEU A 49 1.10 21.00 -0.67
C LEU A 49 -0.36 21.14 -0.23
N PRO A 50 -1.22 20.16 -0.54
CA PRO A 50 -2.53 20.04 0.08
C PRO A 50 -2.39 20.00 1.61
N ALA A 51 -3.29 20.70 2.29
CA ALA A 51 -3.32 20.75 3.74
C ALA A 51 -4.78 20.82 4.23
N SER A 52 -5.00 20.41 5.48
CA SER A 52 -6.27 20.57 6.19
C SER A 52 -6.00 20.70 7.68
N GLN A 53 -7.01 21.09 8.45
CA GLN A 53 -6.91 21.14 9.90
C GLN A 53 -7.11 19.74 10.50
N GLN A 54 -6.54 19.53 11.69
CA GLN A 54 -6.86 18.33 12.44
C GLN A 54 -8.37 18.31 12.75
N ARG A 55 -8.96 17.12 12.71
CA ARG A 55 -10.40 16.82 12.79
C ARG A 55 -11.20 17.13 11.52
N ASP A 56 -10.57 17.58 10.45
CA ASP A 56 -11.20 17.61 9.13
C ASP A 56 -11.22 16.21 8.49
N THR A 57 -11.91 16.09 7.36
CA THR A 57 -11.84 14.94 6.47
C THR A 57 -11.23 15.38 5.14
N VAL A 58 -10.34 14.56 4.59
CA VAL A 58 -9.76 14.74 3.25
C VAL A 58 -10.13 13.54 2.39
N VAL A 59 -10.08 13.71 1.06
CA VAL A 59 -10.33 12.62 0.12
C VAL A 59 -9.02 12.19 -0.53
N LEU A 60 -8.77 10.89 -0.55
CA LEU A 60 -7.67 10.28 -1.29
C LEU A 60 -8.23 9.59 -2.53
N VAL A 61 -7.74 9.98 -3.71
CA VAL A 61 -8.18 9.43 -5.00
C VAL A 61 -7.00 8.81 -5.71
N GLY A 62 -7.08 7.52 -5.97
CA GLY A 62 -6.12 6.79 -6.79
C GLY A 62 -6.68 6.46 -8.16
N SER A 63 -5.87 6.51 -9.20
CA SER A 63 -6.25 6.15 -10.57
C SER A 63 -5.12 5.47 -11.33
N GLY A 64 -5.45 4.72 -12.39
CA GLY A 64 -4.47 4.02 -13.25
C GLY A 64 -4.27 2.55 -12.90
N PHE A 65 -5.15 1.98 -12.07
CA PHE A 65 -5.17 0.57 -11.72
C PHE A 65 -5.96 -0.26 -12.74
N ALA A 66 -5.80 -1.59 -12.72
CA ALA A 66 -6.73 -2.46 -13.42
C ALA A 66 -8.11 -2.45 -12.74
N ALA A 67 -9.15 -2.70 -13.52
CA ALA A 67 -10.50 -2.86 -12.97
C ALA A 67 -10.53 -3.97 -11.91
N ASN A 68 -11.11 -3.68 -10.74
CA ASN A 68 -11.21 -4.60 -9.59
C ASN A 68 -9.85 -5.03 -8.97
N GLU A 69 -8.77 -4.31 -9.27
CA GLU A 69 -7.46 -4.52 -8.64
C GLU A 69 -7.53 -4.24 -7.15
N LEU A 70 -6.93 -5.14 -6.35
CA LEU A 70 -6.78 -4.91 -4.91
C LEU A 70 -5.62 -3.94 -4.69
N VAL A 71 -5.89 -2.83 -4.00
CA VAL A 71 -4.95 -1.74 -3.78
C VAL A 71 -4.58 -1.66 -2.30
N GLY A 72 -3.29 -1.71 -2.00
CA GLY A 72 -2.81 -1.36 -0.66
C GLY A 72 -2.65 0.15 -0.55
N LEU A 73 -2.94 0.73 0.61
CA LEU A 73 -2.76 2.14 0.86
C LEU A 73 -2.06 2.37 2.20
N TRP A 74 -1.00 3.17 2.17
CA TRP A 74 -0.19 3.49 3.34
C TRP A 74 -0.07 4.99 3.55
N VAL A 75 0.11 5.38 4.81
CA VAL A 75 0.56 6.72 5.19
C VAL A 75 1.83 6.64 6.00
N THR A 76 2.81 7.45 5.62
CA THR A 76 4.01 7.74 6.39
C THR A 76 3.74 8.98 7.24
N LEU A 77 3.82 8.81 8.56
CA LEU A 77 3.60 9.85 9.56
C LEU A 77 4.80 10.81 9.64
N PRO A 78 4.65 11.99 10.30
CA PRO A 78 5.72 12.98 10.42
C PRO A 78 6.98 12.48 11.14
N ASP A 79 6.86 11.45 11.97
CA ASP A 79 7.98 10.80 12.66
C ASP A 79 8.65 9.70 11.82
N GLY A 80 8.15 9.43 10.61
CA GLY A 80 8.65 8.42 9.69
C GLY A 80 8.06 7.02 9.89
N SER A 81 7.18 6.81 10.87
CA SER A 81 6.45 5.56 11.01
C SER A 81 5.43 5.37 9.87
N VAL A 82 5.17 4.12 9.49
CA VAL A 82 4.26 3.79 8.38
C VAL A 82 3.09 2.97 8.91
N ILE A 83 1.87 3.39 8.57
CA ILE A 83 0.64 2.68 8.92
C ILE A 83 -0.17 2.39 7.65
N GLY A 84 -0.82 1.22 7.60
CA GLY A 84 -1.81 0.91 6.57
C GLY A 84 -3.11 1.65 6.85
N LEU A 85 -3.72 2.21 5.80
CA LEU A 85 -4.97 2.96 5.89
C LEU A 85 -6.21 2.13 5.55
N ASP A 86 -6.03 0.99 4.89
CA ASP A 86 -7.14 0.12 4.49
C ASP A 86 -7.09 -1.24 5.19
N ASP A 87 -8.27 -1.81 5.36
CA ASP A 87 -8.53 -3.08 6.03
C ASP A 87 -8.28 -4.31 5.12
N ASN A 88 -7.56 -4.13 4.00
CA ASN A 88 -7.17 -5.11 2.98
C ASN A 88 -8.22 -5.46 1.92
N ASP A 89 -9.22 -4.61 1.65
CA ASP A 89 -10.20 -4.85 0.58
C ASP A 89 -10.54 -3.61 -0.27
N LEU A 90 -9.71 -2.57 -0.22
CA LEU A 90 -9.79 -1.45 -1.13
C LEU A 90 -9.55 -1.93 -2.56
N ARG A 91 -10.56 -1.74 -3.41
CA ARG A 91 -10.51 -2.14 -4.81
C ARG A 91 -10.73 -0.95 -5.72
N ALA A 92 -9.95 -0.90 -6.79
CA ALA A 92 -10.24 0.00 -7.89
C ALA A 92 -11.55 -0.43 -8.57
N ASP A 93 -12.38 0.54 -8.94
CA ASP A 93 -13.62 0.33 -9.67
C ASP A 93 -13.37 -0.14 -11.11
N ASN A 94 -14.44 -0.25 -11.91
CA ASN A 94 -14.31 -0.69 -13.30
C ASN A 94 -13.57 0.32 -14.20
N GLY A 95 -13.36 1.55 -13.74
CA GLY A 95 -12.55 2.58 -14.38
C GLY A 95 -11.09 2.59 -13.93
N GLY A 96 -10.69 1.71 -13.00
CA GLY A 96 -9.34 1.70 -12.44
C GLY A 96 -9.10 2.83 -11.43
N VAL A 97 -10.16 3.29 -10.76
CA VAL A 97 -10.14 4.40 -9.80
C VAL A 97 -10.64 3.94 -8.44
N PHE A 98 -10.08 4.48 -7.35
CA PHE A 98 -10.68 4.38 -6.02
C PHE A 98 -10.74 5.76 -5.35
N GLY A 99 -11.65 5.92 -4.39
CA GLY A 99 -11.75 7.10 -3.55
C GLY A 99 -12.04 6.71 -2.11
N ILE A 100 -11.29 7.25 -1.15
CA ILE A 100 -11.57 7.06 0.28
C ILE A 100 -11.59 8.39 1.02
N GLU A 101 -12.45 8.48 2.04
CA GLU A 101 -12.47 9.58 3.00
C GLU A 101 -11.56 9.24 4.18
N LEU A 102 -10.58 10.10 4.45
CA LEU A 102 -9.67 9.97 5.58
C LEU A 102 -9.96 11.06 6.61
N GLY A 103 -10.44 10.65 7.78
CA GLY A 103 -10.60 11.53 8.93
C GLY A 103 -9.26 11.84 9.59
N LEU A 104 -8.90 13.12 9.70
CA LEU A 104 -7.67 13.61 10.34
C LEU A 104 -7.83 13.68 11.86
N GLY A 105 -8.25 12.58 12.49
CA GLY A 105 -8.57 12.51 13.91
C GLY A 105 -7.37 12.78 14.84
N ALA A 106 -7.63 12.79 16.16
CA ALA A 106 -6.59 13.00 17.17
C ALA A 106 -5.48 11.93 17.15
N GLY A 107 -5.77 10.74 16.60
CA GLY A 107 -4.79 9.66 16.43
C GLY A 107 -3.80 9.88 15.29
N LEU A 108 -4.08 10.79 14.36
CA LEU A 108 -3.13 11.21 13.34
C LEU A 108 -2.38 12.46 13.84
N PRO A 109 -1.06 12.39 14.08
CA PRO A 109 -0.28 13.52 14.55
C PRO A 109 -0.26 14.64 13.50
N THR A 110 -0.22 15.89 13.94
CA THR A 110 -0.08 17.02 13.00
C THR A 110 1.32 17.04 12.38
N GLY A 111 1.42 17.27 11.08
CA GLY A 111 2.69 17.42 10.36
C GLY A 111 2.59 17.03 8.90
N LYS A 112 3.75 16.95 8.22
CA LYS A 112 3.81 16.48 6.83
C LYS A 112 3.64 14.96 6.82
N HIS A 113 2.70 14.50 6.00
CA HIS A 113 2.46 13.08 5.73
C HIS A 113 2.79 12.78 4.28
N PHE A 114 3.11 11.52 4.00
CA PHE A 114 3.23 11.00 2.64
C PHE A 114 2.27 9.82 2.48
N PHE A 115 1.64 9.71 1.31
CA PHE A 115 0.73 8.61 0.99
C PHE A 115 1.31 7.81 -0.17
N SER A 116 1.12 6.49 -0.14
CA SER A 116 1.62 5.58 -1.18
C SER A 116 0.64 4.42 -1.43
N VAL A 117 0.67 3.91 -2.65
CA VAL A 117 -0.09 2.78 -3.18
C VAL A 117 0.84 1.77 -3.84
#